data_AF-A2QT01-F1
#
_entry.id   AF-A2QT01-F1
#
_cell.length_a   1.000
_cell.length_b   1.000
_cell.length_c   1.000
_cell.angle_alpha   90.00
_cell.angle_beta   90.00
_cell.angle_gamma   90.00
#
_symmetry.space_group_name_H-M   'P 1'
#
loop_
_entity.id
_entity.type
_entity.pdbx_description
1 polymer ?
#
loop_
_entity_poly.entity_id
_entity_poly.type
_entity_poly.pdbx_seq_one_letter_code
_entity_poly.pdbx_strand_id
1 'polypeptide(L)'
;MKLTSTITATLLVFANAASAGQCTAGLKYCGSVLVDAGYHDIIQQTLRSSGNVFLSNSPGLWWGTYWQCNPGGSITYLGGCAGGCFDRGVGNSDYCSDDASNWL
;
A
#
# COMPACT_ATOMS: atom_id res chain seq x y z
N MET A 1 -25.11 -19.80 -45.33
CA MET A 1 -24.47 -20.23 -44.06
C MET A 1 -24.10 -18.97 -43.30
N LYS A 2 -24.65 -18.75 -42.09
CA LYS A 2 -24.42 -17.54 -41.28
C LYS A 2 -23.34 -17.86 -40.26
N LEU A 3 -22.16 -17.26 -40.41
CA LEU A 3 -21.06 -17.36 -39.44
C LEU A 3 -21.20 -16.19 -38.46
N THR A 4 -21.81 -16.45 -37.32
CA THR A 4 -21.82 -15.51 -36.19
C THR A 4 -20.46 -15.59 -35.51
N SER A 5 -19.59 -14.63 -35.80
CA SER A 5 -18.27 -14.52 -35.20
C SER A 5 -18.40 -13.70 -33.91
N THR A 6 -18.40 -14.37 -32.76
CA THR A 6 -18.30 -13.75 -31.44
C THR A 6 -16.83 -13.46 -31.16
N ILE A 7 -16.45 -12.18 -31.23
CA ILE A 7 -15.13 -11.72 -30.82
C ILE A 7 -15.14 -11.61 -29.29
N THR A 8 -14.69 -12.66 -28.62
CA THR A 8 -14.48 -12.66 -27.17
C THR A 8 -13.24 -11.81 -26.87
N ALA A 9 -13.44 -10.60 -26.34
CA ALA A 9 -12.36 -9.77 -25.84
C ALA A 9 -11.80 -10.42 -24.56
N THR A 10 -10.69 -11.14 -24.68
CA THR A 10 -9.93 -11.63 -23.53
C THR A 10 -9.24 -10.44 -22.86
N LEU A 11 -9.75 -10.00 -21.71
CA LEU A 11 -8.99 -9.11 -20.83
C LEU A 11 -7.77 -9.88 -20.36
N LEU A 12 -6.60 -9.52 -20.89
CA LEU A 12 -5.31 -9.91 -20.35
C LEU A 12 -5.18 -9.23 -18.98
N VAL A 13 -5.53 -9.95 -17.92
CA VAL A 13 -5.17 -9.54 -16.56
C VAL A 13 -3.66 -9.70 -16.47
N PHE A 14 -2.94 -8.59 -16.56
CA PHE A 14 -1.52 -8.51 -16.26
C PHE A 14 -1.32 -8.83 -14.77
N ALA A 15 -1.29 -10.12 -14.42
CA ALA A 15 -0.79 -10.60 -13.15
C ALA A 15 0.74 -10.49 -13.19
N ASN A 16 1.24 -9.26 -13.10
CA ASN A 16 2.66 -9.00 -13.15
C ASN A 16 3.29 -9.37 -11.80
N ALA A 17 4.04 -10.46 -11.86
CA ALA A 17 5.26 -10.78 -11.11
C ALA A 17 5.23 -10.55 -9.59
N ALA A 18 5.10 -11.67 -8.86
CA ALA A 18 5.73 -11.84 -7.57
C ALA A 18 7.26 -11.69 -7.72
N SER A 19 7.75 -10.45 -7.63
CA SER A 19 9.16 -10.11 -7.43
C SER A 19 9.27 -9.45 -6.06
N ALA A 20 9.94 -10.14 -5.12
CA ALA A 20 10.23 -9.70 -3.75
C ALA A 20 9.05 -9.02 -2.99
N GLY A 21 8.30 -9.81 -2.23
CA GLY A 21 7.50 -9.33 -1.09
C GLY A 21 6.36 -8.33 -1.40
N GLN A 22 5.53 -8.59 -2.42
CA GLN A 22 4.32 -7.80 -2.61
C GLN A 22 3.44 -7.90 -1.34
N CYS A 23 2.98 -6.75 -0.81
CA CYS A 23 2.05 -6.70 0.30
C CYS A 23 0.79 -7.55 0.00
N THR A 24 0.14 -8.07 1.04
CA THR A 24 -1.05 -8.90 0.85
C THR A 24 -2.25 -8.01 0.55
N ALA A 25 -2.81 -8.17 -0.66
CA ALA A 25 -3.98 -7.40 -1.09
C ALA A 25 -5.13 -7.50 -0.08
N GLY A 26 -5.75 -6.36 0.23
CA GLY A 26 -6.82 -6.26 1.22
C GLY A 26 -6.32 -6.01 2.65
N LEU A 27 -5.05 -6.28 2.96
CA LEU A 27 -4.49 -5.91 4.26
C LEU A 27 -4.06 -4.45 4.31
N LYS A 28 -4.00 -3.92 5.53
CA LYS A 28 -3.48 -2.59 5.82
C LYS A 28 -2.14 -2.71 6.52
N TYR A 29 -1.25 -1.77 6.22
CA TYR A 29 0.12 -1.81 6.68
C TYR A 29 0.55 -0.48 7.28
N CYS A 30 1.33 -0.56 8.35
CA CYS A 30 2.16 0.54 8.81
C CYS A 30 3.24 0.84 7.78
N GLY A 31 3.57 2.11 7.63
CA GLY A 31 4.64 2.51 6.73
C GLY A 31 5.99 1.95 7.15
N SER A 32 6.21 1.67 8.43
CA SER A 32 7.39 0.96 8.93
C SER A 32 7.54 -0.45 8.32
N VAL A 33 6.45 -1.23 8.29
CA VAL A 33 6.43 -2.59 7.72
C VAL A 33 6.69 -2.54 6.22
N LEU A 34 6.10 -1.57 5.51
CA LEU A 34 6.33 -1.39 4.08
C LEU A 34 7.77 -0.95 3.78
N VAL A 35 8.33 -0.04 4.57
CA VAL A 35 9.73 0.40 4.46
C VAL A 35 10.69 -0.78 4.63
N ASP A 36 10.48 -1.61 5.66
CA ASP A 36 11.27 -2.83 5.89
C ASP A 36 11.15 -3.82 4.71
N ALA A 37 9.94 -3.92 4.15
CA ALA A 37 9.66 -4.73 2.96
C ALA A 37 10.20 -4.14 1.64
N GLY A 38 10.87 -2.97 1.66
CA GLY A 38 11.51 -2.39 0.48
C GLY A 38 10.62 -1.48 -0.38
N TYR A 39 9.46 -1.03 0.12
CA TYR A 39 8.49 -0.21 -0.64
C TYR A 39 8.88 1.26 -0.86
N HIS A 40 10.15 1.63 -0.69
CA HIS A 40 10.58 3.03 -0.65
C HIS A 40 10.14 3.83 -1.89
N ASP A 41 10.43 3.32 -3.09
CA ASP A 41 10.08 3.99 -4.34
C ASP A 41 8.57 4.06 -4.55
N ILE A 42 7.85 3.00 -4.15
CA ILE A 42 6.38 2.92 -4.27
C ILE A 42 5.72 3.94 -3.34
N ILE A 43 6.16 4.02 -2.07
CA ILE A 43 5.67 5.02 -1.10
C ILE A 43 5.93 6.43 -1.62
N GLN A 44 7.16 6.73 -2.04
CA GLN A 44 7.50 8.04 -2.58
C GLN A 44 6.62 8.40 -3.77
N GLN A 45 6.51 7.50 -4.75
CA GLN A 45 5.75 7.76 -5.96
C GLN A 45 4.25 7.93 -5.67
N THR A 46 3.67 7.08 -4.82
CA THR A 46 2.26 7.21 -4.39
C THR A 46 2.01 8.57 -3.75
N LEU A 47 2.86 9.02 -2.83
CA LEU A 47 2.70 10.33 -2.19
C LEU A 47 2.83 11.48 -3.17
N ARG A 48 3.82 11.43 -4.09
CA ARG A 48 3.98 12.46 -5.14
C ARG A 48 2.74 12.53 -6.01
N SER A 49 2.25 11.38 -6.48
CA SER A 49 1.06 11.29 -7.33
C SER A 49 -0.22 11.73 -6.62
N SER A 50 -0.31 11.60 -5.29
CA SER A 50 -1.42 12.10 -4.48
C SER A 50 -1.27 13.57 -4.05
N GLY A 51 -0.24 14.28 -4.50
CA GLY A 51 0.00 15.69 -4.14
C GLY A 51 0.63 15.92 -2.76
N ASN A 52 0.99 14.85 -2.03
CA ASN A 52 1.68 14.91 -0.74
C ASN A 52 3.20 15.13 -0.91
N VAL A 53 3.57 16.26 -1.53
CA VAL A 53 4.96 16.56 -1.90
C VAL A 53 5.89 16.59 -0.69
N PHE A 54 5.47 17.20 0.43
CA PHE A 54 6.27 17.24 1.66
C PHE A 54 6.60 15.83 2.18
N LEU A 55 5.58 14.99 2.38
CA LEU A 55 5.75 13.64 2.90
C LEU A 55 6.55 12.76 1.93
N SER A 56 6.38 12.95 0.62
CA SER A 56 7.13 12.19 -0.40
C SER A 56 8.65 12.43 -0.40
N ASN A 57 9.10 13.55 0.15
CA ASN A 57 10.53 13.89 0.29
C ASN A 57 11.02 13.71 1.73
N SER A 58 10.21 13.12 2.62
CA SER A 58 10.50 12.96 4.04
C SER A 58 10.44 11.50 4.47
N PRO A 59 11.35 10.62 4.00
CA PRO A 59 11.32 9.19 4.29
C PRO A 59 11.37 8.86 5.78
N GLY A 60 12.03 9.71 6.58
CA GLY A 60 12.06 9.60 8.04
C GLY A 60 10.71 9.79 8.74
N LEU A 61 9.64 10.16 8.01
CA LEU A 61 8.28 10.28 8.55
C LEU A 61 7.37 9.13 8.12
N TRP A 62 7.81 8.24 7.22
CA TRP A 62 6.97 7.17 6.70
C TRP A 62 6.63 6.12 7.75
N TRP A 63 7.45 5.94 8.80
CA TRP A 63 7.16 4.95 9.85
C TRP A 63 5.81 5.16 10.55
N GLY A 64 5.34 6.40 10.66
CA GLY A 64 4.06 6.76 11.28
C GLY A 64 2.87 6.81 10.31
N THR A 65 3.04 6.35 9.08
CA THR A 65 2.00 6.39 8.04
C THR A 65 1.22 5.08 7.95
N TYR A 66 0.03 5.14 7.36
CA TYR A 66 -0.88 4.01 7.22
C TYR A 66 -1.34 3.83 5.78
N TRP A 67 -1.41 2.57 5.33
CA TRP A 67 -1.56 2.23 3.92
C TRP A 67 -2.52 1.07 3.72
N GLN A 68 -3.28 1.11 2.63
CA GLN A 68 -4.02 -0.03 2.12
C GLN A 68 -3.19 -0.71 1.04
N CYS A 69 -3.03 -2.03 1.13
CA CYS A 69 -2.50 -2.82 0.02
C CYS A 69 -3.60 -3.17 -0.98
N ASN A 70 -3.39 -2.84 -2.24
CA ASN A 70 -4.30 -3.13 -3.35
C ASN A 70 -3.85 -4.40 -4.10
N PRO A 71 -4.74 -4.99 -4.92
CA PRO A 71 -4.32 -6.03 -5.87
C PRO A 71 -3.15 -5.57 -6.74
N GLY A 72 -2.19 -6.46 -6.98
CA GLY A 72 -0.96 -6.13 -7.71
C GLY A 72 0.08 -5.37 -6.88
N GLY A 73 -0.08 -5.32 -5.55
CA GLY A 73 0.90 -4.81 -4.60
C GLY A 73 1.15 -3.30 -4.65
N SER A 74 0.30 -2.56 -5.37
CA SER A 74 0.23 -1.11 -5.21
C SER A 74 -0.37 -0.75 -3.85
N ILE A 75 -0.10 0.47 -3.37
CA ILE A 75 -0.57 0.92 -2.07
C ILE A 75 -1.32 2.25 -2.19
N THR A 76 -2.31 2.44 -1.32
CA THR A 76 -3.05 3.69 -1.16
C THR A 76 -2.72 4.29 0.20
N TYR A 77 -2.33 5.57 0.21
CA TYR A 77 -2.11 6.31 1.45
C TYR A 77 -3.43 6.55 2.18
N LEU A 78 -3.52 6.13 3.44
CA LEU A 78 -4.70 6.30 4.29
C LEU A 78 -4.56 7.46 5.28
N GLY A 79 -3.32 7.88 5.59
CA GLY A 79 -3.06 8.96 6.55
C GLY A 79 -1.85 8.68 7.46
N GLY A 80 -1.64 9.56 8.42
CA GLY A 80 -0.71 9.35 9.54
C GLY A 80 -1.45 8.91 10.79
N CYS A 81 -0.78 8.17 11.67
CA CYS A 81 -1.35 7.70 12.94
C CYS A 81 -0.85 8.55 14.10
N ALA A 82 -1.71 9.39 14.67
CA ALA A 82 -1.32 10.29 15.76
C ALA A 82 -0.89 9.53 17.02
N GLY A 83 -1.57 8.42 17.33
CA GLY A 83 -1.27 7.49 18.43
C GLY A 83 -0.28 6.38 18.07
N GLY A 84 0.32 6.44 16.88
CA GLY A 84 1.25 5.43 16.38
C GLY A 84 0.58 4.33 15.56
N CYS A 85 1.42 3.64 14.80
CA CYS A 85 1.02 2.52 13.96
C CYS A 85 1.67 1.24 14.50
N PHE A 86 0.87 0.17 14.62
CA PHE A 86 1.25 -1.07 15.28
C PHE A 86 1.16 -2.24 14.30
N ASP A 87 2.30 -2.90 14.10
CA ASP A 87 2.42 -4.14 13.33
C ASP A 87 1.67 -5.28 14.06
N ARG A 88 0.70 -5.90 13.38
CA ARG A 88 -0.07 -7.04 13.91
C ARG A 88 0.43 -8.40 13.44
N GLY A 89 1.59 -8.41 12.80
CA GLY A 89 2.27 -9.59 12.30
C GLY A 89 1.70 -10.10 10.99
N VAL A 90 2.44 -11.05 10.40
CA VAL A 90 2.17 -11.62 9.08
C VAL A 90 0.73 -12.12 8.96
N GLY A 91 0.07 -11.72 7.86
CA GLY A 91 -1.29 -12.15 7.53
C GLY A 91 -2.40 -11.34 8.23
N ASN A 92 -2.05 -10.39 9.08
CA ASN A 92 -3.01 -9.50 9.74
C ASN A 92 -2.88 -8.07 9.21
N SER A 93 -3.99 -7.33 9.20
CA SER A 93 -3.93 -5.89 9.01
C SER A 93 -3.36 -5.22 10.25
N ASP A 94 -2.42 -4.33 10.02
CA ASP A 94 -1.86 -3.44 11.02
C ASP A 94 -2.92 -2.47 11.54
N TYR A 95 -2.64 -1.88 12.71
CA TYR A 95 -3.55 -0.98 13.39
C TYR A 95 -2.97 0.43 13.50
N CYS A 96 -3.80 1.41 13.14
CA CYS A 96 -3.50 2.82 13.29
C CYS A 96 -4.28 3.35 14.50
N SER A 97 -3.58 3.88 15.49
CA SER A 97 -4.20 4.60 16.61
C SER A 97 -4.23 6.09 16.32
N ASP A 98 -5.37 6.72 16.58
CA ASP A 98 -5.51 8.18 16.60
C ASP A 98 -5.33 8.76 18.02
N ASP A 99 -5.26 7.90 19.05
CA ASP A 99 -5.10 8.32 20.43
C ASP A 99 -3.64 8.62 20.75
N ALA A 100 -3.27 9.90 20.67
CA ALA A 100 -1.92 10.36 20.98
C ALA A 100 -1.54 10.21 22.46
N SER A 101 -2.49 9.90 23.34
CA SER A 101 -2.27 9.71 24.78
C SER A 101 -1.33 8.55 25.10
N ASN A 102 -1.20 7.59 24.18
CA ASN A 102 -0.31 6.43 24.33
C ASN A 102 1.19 6.74 24.12
N TRP A 103 1.54 8.01 23.85
CA TRP A 103 2.93 8.51 23.75
C TRP A 103 3.43 9.21 25.03
N LEU A 104 2.56 9.39 26.03
CA LEU A 104 2.84 9.99 27.34
C LEU A 104 2.98 8.91 28.42
#